data_AF-K4ATW4-F1
#
_entry.id   AF-K4ATW4-F1
#
_cell.length_a   1.000
_cell.length_b   1.000
_cell.length_c   1.000
_cell.angle_alpha   90.00
_cell.angle_beta   90.00
_cell.angle_gamma   90.00
#
_symmetry.space_group_name_H-M   'P 1'
#
loop_
_entity.id
_entity.type
_entity.pdbx_description
1 polymer ?
#
loop_
_entity_poly.entity_id
_entity_poly.type
_entity_poly.pdbx_seq_one_letter_code
_entity_poly.pdbx_strand_id
1 'polypeptide(L)'
;MRCFQQFLSKFAGDASMNLIPTDYLKDMGFVDGVAKWCIRFISRNLSLTTLGDVVLKDRVIVYDLARQRIGWENYNCSLPVNVSITSDTYDVTQASTIYHMLGLILFILNLLWSQ
;
A
#
# COMPACT_ATOMS: atom_id res chain seq x y z
N MET A 1 8.01 14.59 -31.08
CA MET A 1 7.29 13.57 -30.30
C MET A 1 8.24 13.02 -29.23
N ARG A 2 7.79 12.82 -27.99
CA ARG A 2 8.59 12.17 -26.94
C ARG A 2 8.01 10.78 -26.70
N CYS A 3 8.83 9.74 -26.81
CA CYS A 3 8.43 8.39 -26.43
C CYS A 3 8.67 8.21 -24.92
N PHE A 4 7.65 7.76 -24.20
CA PHE A 4 7.74 7.45 -22.78
C PHE A 4 7.93 5.94 -22.61
N GLN A 5 8.89 5.54 -21.78
CA GLN A 5 9.26 4.14 -21.60
C GLN A 5 8.42 3.47 -20.52
N GLN A 6 8.08 2.20 -20.72
CA GLN A 6 7.57 1.38 -19.63
C GLN A 6 8.70 1.01 -18.66
N PHE A 7 8.38 0.75 -17.40
CA PHE A 7 9.37 0.25 -16.45
C PHE A 7 8.80 -0.87 -15.59
N LEU A 8 9.70 -1.76 -15.17
CA LEU A 8 9.38 -2.93 -14.37
C LEU A 8 9.87 -2.71 -12.94
N SER A 9 8.95 -2.62 -11.99
CA SER A 9 9.29 -2.59 -10.57
C SER A 9 9.42 -4.03 -10.06
N LYS A 10 10.55 -4.34 -9.42
CA LYS A 10 10.83 -5.67 -8.85
C LYS A 10 10.59 -5.65 -7.35
N PHE A 11 9.91 -6.67 -6.85
CA PHE A 11 9.58 -6.87 -5.45
C PHE A 11 10.16 -8.20 -4.96
N ALA A 12 10.15 -8.40 -3.64
CA ALA A 12 10.56 -9.66 -3.05
C ALA A 12 9.69 -10.84 -3.54
N GLY A 13 10.25 -12.05 -3.54
CA GLY A 13 9.55 -13.26 -3.98
C GLY A 13 9.30 -13.33 -5.49
N ASP A 14 10.21 -12.74 -6.29
CA ASP A 14 10.15 -12.65 -7.75
C ASP A 14 8.91 -11.93 -8.31
N ALA A 15 8.14 -11.28 -7.44
CA ALA A 15 7.01 -10.47 -7.83
C ALA A 15 7.49 -9.25 -8.62
N SER A 16 6.74 -8.90 -9.67
CA SER A 16 7.05 -7.71 -10.44
C SER A 16 5.81 -6.99 -10.90
N MET A 17 5.92 -5.68 -11.07
CA MET A 17 4.85 -4.82 -11.49
C MET A 17 5.29 -4.04 -12.73
N ASN A 18 4.62 -4.29 -13.84
CA ASN A 18 4.84 -3.54 -15.07
C ASN A 18 4.04 -2.23 -15.02
N LEU A 19 4.72 -1.11 -15.20
CA LEU A 19 4.13 0.23 -15.20
C LEU A 19 4.29 0.83 -16.59
N ILE A 20 3.15 1.06 -17.24
CA ILE A 20 3.09 1.62 -18.59
C ILE A 20 2.87 3.13 -18.53
N PRO A 21 3.17 3.89 -19.62
CA PRO A 21 3.04 5.35 -19.62
C PRO A 21 1.70 5.89 -19.11
N THR A 22 0.59 5.22 -19.38
CA THR A 22 -0.75 5.62 -18.91
C THR A 22 -0.94 5.51 -17.39
N ASP A 23 -0.11 4.73 -16.71
CA ASP A 23 -0.19 4.55 -15.26
C ASP A 23 0.43 5.76 -14.54
N TYR A 24 1.53 6.30 -15.07
CA TYR A 24 2.32 7.34 -14.40
C TYR A 24 2.27 8.72 -15.06
N LEU A 25 1.73 8.84 -16.27
CA LEU A 25 1.49 10.12 -16.93
C LEU A 25 0.05 10.56 -16.73
N LYS A 26 -0.11 11.77 -16.22
CA LYS A 26 -1.39 12.45 -16.19
C LYS A 26 -1.47 13.44 -17.35
N ASP A 27 -2.46 13.24 -18.21
CA ASP A 27 -2.86 14.24 -19.20
C ASP A 27 -3.39 15.48 -18.46
N MET A 28 -2.81 16.64 -18.76
CA MET A 28 -3.22 17.95 -18.26
C MET A 28 -3.82 18.84 -19.35
N GLY A 29 -4.15 18.28 -20.51
CA GLY A 29 -4.71 18.99 -21.66
C GLY A 29 -3.63 19.72 -22.45
N PHE A 30 -3.99 20.88 -23.02
CA PHE A 30 -3.09 21.68 -23.86
C PHE A 30 -2.70 22.98 -23.17
N VAL A 31 -1.42 23.31 -23.22
CA VAL A 31 -0.89 24.64 -22.84
C VAL A 31 -0.18 25.18 -24.06
N ASP A 32 -0.55 26.38 -24.53
CA ASP A 32 -0.02 27.02 -25.73
C ASP A 32 -0.07 26.14 -26.99
N GLY A 33 -1.14 25.35 -27.14
CA GLY A 33 -1.34 24.45 -28.27
C GLY A 33 -0.52 23.16 -28.23
N VAL A 34 0.19 22.89 -27.13
CA VAL A 34 1.01 21.68 -26.94
C VAL A 34 0.41 20.80 -25.84
N ALA A 35 0.27 19.50 -26.13
CA ALA A 35 -0.20 18.52 -25.14
C ALA A 35 0.75 18.44 -23.95
N LYS A 36 0.23 18.62 -22.74
CA LYS A 36 0.97 18.66 -21.48
C LYS A 36 0.75 17.36 -20.71
N TRP A 37 1.83 16.62 -20.50
CA TRP A 37 1.85 15.40 -19.69
C TRP A 37 2.71 15.63 -18.46
N CYS A 38 2.21 15.27 -17.28
CA CYS A 38 2.97 15.34 -16.04
C CYS A 38 3.23 13.94 -15.49
N ILE A 39 4.49 13.71 -15.11
CA ILE A 39 4.93 12.51 -14.41
C ILE A 39 4.47 12.62 -12.95
N ARG A 40 3.78 11.61 -12.45
CA ARG A 40 3.23 11.62 -11.08
C ARG A 40 4.06 10.76 -10.11
N PHE A 41 5.39 10.94 -10.14
CA PHE A 41 6.30 10.39 -9.14
C PHE A 41 6.73 11.46 -8.15
N ILE A 42 6.59 11.15 -6.86
CA ILE A 42 7.18 11.95 -5.79
C ILE A 42 8.31 11.10 -5.20
N SER A 43 9.56 11.38 -5.58
CA SER A 43 10.72 10.81 -4.90
C SER A 43 11.02 11.67 -3.67
N ARG A 44 10.82 11.11 -2.47
CA ARG A 44 11.25 11.74 -1.21
C ARG A 44 12.28 10.84 -0.55
N ASN A 45 13.56 11.20 -0.72
CA ASN A 45 14.73 10.51 -0.19
C ASN A 45 14.91 9.07 -0.73
N LEU A 46 16.12 8.74 -1.18
CA LEU A 46 16.43 7.43 -1.80
C LEU A 46 16.12 6.21 -0.90
N SER A 47 15.96 6.42 0.40
CA SER A 47 15.74 5.36 1.38
C SER A 47 14.29 4.85 1.41
N LEU A 48 13.31 5.58 0.84
CA LEU A 48 11.90 5.23 0.97
C LEU A 48 11.14 5.49 -0.34
N THR A 49 10.85 4.41 -1.07
CA THR A 49 10.06 4.50 -2.31
C THR A 49 8.58 4.49 -1.95
N THR A 50 7.92 5.65 -2.04
CA THR A 50 6.48 5.75 -1.83
C THR A 50 5.75 5.37 -3.12
N LEU A 51 5.09 4.21 -3.12
CA LEU A 51 4.21 3.77 -4.20
C LEU A 51 2.85 4.44 -4.00
N GLY A 52 2.68 5.61 -4.61
CA GLY A 52 1.45 6.40 -4.51
C GLY A 52 0.38 5.99 -5.52
N ASP A 53 -0.57 6.91 -5.75
CA ASP A 53 -1.76 6.78 -6.60
C ASP A 53 -1.48 6.18 -8.01
N VAL A 54 -0.29 6.43 -8.56
CA VAL A 54 0.18 5.88 -9.86
C VAL A 54 0.24 4.35 -9.89
N VAL A 55 0.65 3.74 -8.78
CA VAL A 55 0.81 2.29 -8.65
C VAL A 55 -0.50 1.62 -8.29
N LEU A 56 -1.37 2.34 -7.58
CA LEU A 56 -2.63 1.80 -7.05
C LEU A 56 -3.77 1.86 -8.07
N LYS A 57 -3.71 2.77 -9.04
CA LYS A 57 -4.76 2.92 -10.05
C LYS A 57 -4.92 1.64 -10.89
N ASP A 58 -6.17 1.28 -11.18
CA ASP A 58 -6.54 0.15 -12.04
C ASP A 58 -6.00 -1.20 -11.54
N ARG A 59 -5.78 -1.32 -10.22
CA ARG A 59 -5.31 -2.52 -9.54
C ARG A 59 -6.09 -2.79 -8.26
N VAL A 60 -6.34 -4.06 -7.97
CA VAL A 60 -6.79 -4.52 -6.65
C VAL A 60 -5.55 -4.81 -5.81
N ILE A 61 -5.53 -4.27 -4.59
CA ILE A 61 -4.45 -4.48 -3.61
C ILE A 61 -5.00 -5.30 -2.46
N VAL A 62 -4.31 -6.39 -2.13
CA VAL A 62 -4.69 -7.29 -1.05
C VAL A 62 -3.67 -7.18 0.08
N TYR A 63 -4.16 -6.85 1.27
CA TYR A 63 -3.38 -6.87 2.51
C TYR A 63 -3.68 -8.15 3.27
N ASP A 64 -2.80 -9.13 3.17
CA ASP A 64 -2.88 -10.35 3.97
C ASP A 64 -2.14 -10.10 5.29
N LEU A 65 -2.88 -9.54 6.26
CA LEU A 65 -2.34 -9.18 7.57
C LEU A 65 -1.85 -10.40 8.36
N ALA A 66 -2.53 -11.54 8.21
CA ALA A 66 -2.18 -12.78 8.91
C ALA A 66 -0.81 -13.30 8.48
N ARG A 67 -0.51 -13.22 7.17
CA ARG A 67 0.77 -13.67 6.61
C ARG A 67 1.76 -12.53 6.38
N GLN A 68 1.44 -11.31 6.83
CA GLN A 68 2.26 -10.11 6.67
C GLN A 68 2.75 -9.87 5.24
N ARG A 69 1.89 -10.07 4.25
CA ARG A 69 2.23 -9.91 2.84
C ARG A 69 1.24 -9.03 2.11
N ILE A 70 1.73 -8.43 1.03
CA ILE A 70 0.95 -7.60 0.12
C ILE A 70 0.90 -8.27 -1.24
N GLY A 71 -0.27 -8.25 -1.86
CA GLY A 71 -0.50 -8.72 -3.24
C GLY A 71 -1.20 -7.65 -4.06
N TRP A 72 -1.03 -7.72 -5.39
CA TRP A 72 -1.73 -6.85 -6.32
C TRP A 72 -2.05 -7.56 -7.62
N GLU A 73 -3.10 -7.13 -8.30
CA GLU A 73 -3.47 -7.60 -9.62
C GLU A 73 -4.16 -6.48 -10.42
N ASN A 74 -4.04 -6.49 -11.75
CA ASN A 74 -4.75 -5.56 -12.60
C ASN A 74 -6.26 -5.79 -12.48
N TYR A 75 -7.03 -4.73 -12.31
CA TYR A 75 -8.47 -4.83 -12.13
C TYR A 75 -9.19 -3.68 -12.81
N ASN A 76 -10.26 -4.01 -13.54
CA ASN A 76 -11.13 -2.99 -14.12
C ASN A 76 -12.07 -2.46 -13.05
N CYS A 77 -11.81 -1.24 -12.56
CA CYS A 77 -12.60 -0.58 -11.51
C CYS A 77 -14.08 -0.30 -11.90
N SER A 78 -14.48 -0.55 -13.15
CA SER A 78 -15.88 -0.51 -13.58
C SER A 78 -16.66 -1.79 -13.24
N LEU A 79 -15.95 -2.88 -12.90
CA LEU A 79 -16.54 -4.16 -12.53
C LEU A 79 -16.76 -4.23 -11.00
N PRO A 80 -17.82 -4.93 -10.53
CA PRO A 80 -18.05 -5.13 -9.11
C PRO A 80 -17.03 -6.10 -8.51
N VAL A 81 -16.48 -5.73 -7.34
CA VAL A 81 -15.57 -6.60 -6.58
C VAL A 81 -16.40 -7.53 -5.70
N ASN A 82 -16.43 -8.82 -6.03
CA ASN A 82 -17.09 -9.82 -5.21
C ASN A 82 -16.11 -10.36 -4.17
N VAL A 83 -16.40 -10.11 -2.89
CA VAL A 83 -15.56 -10.57 -1.77
C VAL A 83 -16.28 -11.69 -1.04
N SER A 84 -15.64 -12.86 -0.95
CA SER A 84 -16.05 -13.93 -0.05
C SER A 84 -15.16 -13.92 1.18
N ILE A 85 -15.75 -13.70 2.35
CA ILE A 85 -15.00 -13.73 3.62
C ILE A 85 -15.03 -15.16 4.14
N THR A 86 -13.91 -15.87 4.03
CA THR A 86 -13.62 -17.02 4.88
C THR A 86 -13.03 -16.47 6.17
N SER A 87 -13.87 -16.24 7.18
CA SER A 87 -13.37 -15.79 8.48
C SER A 87 -12.67 -16.96 9.16
N ASP A 88 -11.35 -17.02 9.07
CA ASP A 88 -10.59 -17.61 10.16
C ASP A 88 -10.72 -16.64 11.32
N THR A 89 -11.36 -17.09 12.40
CA THR A 89 -11.57 -16.32 13.63
C THR A 89 -10.20 -15.80 14.10
N TYR A 90 -9.92 -14.52 13.85
CA TYR A 90 -8.79 -13.85 14.47
C TYR A 90 -9.20 -13.61 15.92
N ASP A 91 -8.58 -14.35 16.84
CA ASP A 91 -8.94 -14.30 18.25
C ASP A 91 -8.39 -12.99 18.86
N VAL A 92 -9.17 -11.91 18.75
CA VAL A 92 -8.88 -10.56 19.30
C VAL A 92 -8.65 -10.61 20.83
N THR A 93 -9.05 -11.71 21.48
CA THR A 93 -8.90 -11.94 22.91
C THR A 93 -7.43 -12.00 23.36
N GLN A 94 -6.49 -12.45 22.51
CA GLN A 94 -5.07 -12.51 22.88
C GLN A 94 -4.43 -11.12 22.97
N ALA A 95 -4.75 -10.21 22.04
CA ALA A 95 -4.22 -8.84 22.11
C ALA A 95 -4.76 -8.11 23.35
N SER A 96 -6.06 -8.26 23.64
CA SER A 96 -6.71 -7.65 24.81
C SER A 96 -6.07 -8.10 26.13
N THR A 97 -5.84 -9.40 26.32
CA THR A 97 -5.23 -9.93 27.55
C THR A 97 -3.79 -9.43 27.76
N ILE A 98 -3.00 -9.28 26.69
CA ILE A 98 -1.64 -8.73 26.77
C ILE A 98 -1.66 -7.26 27.24
N TYR A 99 -2.55 -6.43 26.72
CA TYR A 99 -2.65 -5.02 27.14
C TYR A 99 -3.08 -4.90 28.61
N HIS A 100 -4.01 -5.75 29.07
CA HIS A 100 -4.40 -5.80 30.47
C HIS A 100 -3.26 -6.22 31.39
N MET A 101 -2.47 -7.22 31.00
CA MET A 101 -1.31 -7.69 31.77
C MET A 101 -0.21 -6.62 31.83
N LEU A 102 0.08 -5.93 30.72
CA LEU A 102 1.03 -4.80 30.68
C LEU A 102 0.58 -3.64 31.57
N GLY A 103 -0.71 -3.31 31.57
CA GLY A 103 -1.28 -2.29 32.45
C GLY A 103 -1.12 -2.60 33.94
N LEU A 104 -1.37 -3.86 34.33
CA LEU A 104 -1.16 -4.33 35.70
C LEU A 104 0.32 -4.31 36.11
N ILE A 105 1.22 -4.75 35.21
CA ILE A 105 2.67 -4.72 35.47
C ILE A 105 3.15 -3.28 35.68
N LEU A 106 2.74 -2.34 34.83
CA LEU A 106 3.08 -0.93 34.97
C LEU A 106 2.51 -0.35 36.27
N PHE A 107 1.27 -0.69 36.64
CA PHE A 107 0.67 -0.24 37.90
C PHE A 107 1.44 -0.74 39.13
N ILE A 108 1.83 -2.02 39.16
CA ILE A 108 2.62 -2.61 40.25
C ILE A 108 4.01 -1.98 40.31
N LEU A 109 4.67 -1.74 39.17
CA LEU A 109 5.96 -1.06 39.12
C LEU A 109 5.88 0.37 39.68
N ASN A 110 4.80 1.10 39.39
CA ASN A 110 4.57 2.44 39.95
C ASN A 110 4.33 2.40 41.47
N LEU A 111 3.62 1.39 41.99
CA LEU A 111 3.43 1.20 43.43
C LEU A 111 4.73 0.85 44.15
N LEU A 112 5.57 -0.01 43.56
CA LEU A 112 6.88 -0.39 44.10
C LEU A 112 7.89 0.77 44.08
N TRP A 113 7.73 1.73 43.19
CA TRP A 113 8.54 2.95 43.12
C TRP A 113 8.02 4.10 44.01
N SER A 114 6.83 3.94 44.60
CA SER A 114 6.17 4.97 45.42
C SER A 114 6.28 4.72 46.93
N GLN A 115 7.02 3.68 47.36
CA GLN A 115 7.43 3.44 48.75
C GLN A 115 8.92 3.70 48.93
#